data_AF-A0A447KML6-F1
#
_entry.id   AF-A0A447KML6-F1
#
_cell.length_a   1.000
_cell.length_b   1.000
_cell.length_c   1.000
_cell.angle_alpha   90.00
_cell.angle_beta   90.00
_cell.angle_gamma   90.00
#
_symmetry.space_group_name_H-M   'P 1'
#
loop_
_entity.id
_entity.type
_entity.pdbx_description
1 polymer ?
#
loop_
_entity_poly.entity_id
_entity_poly.type
_entity_poly.pdbx_seq_one_letter_code
_entity_poly.pdbx_strand_id
1 'polypeptide(L)'
;MSRLVLISNKHCDANDIVAAANDYSLTDWVDEHQGVWLGWNGDVQTFAEAEYRPIDDHQRDGYQFVTFPFSAREFHYHYQGLLSRWAMAGVSPAARTRALFGRKLSGLLSD
;
A
#
# COMPACT_ATOMS: atom_id res chain seq x y z
N MET A 1 12.54 1.32 23.24
CA MET A 1 12.09 0.28 22.29
C MET A 1 11.80 0.97 20.97
N SER A 2 12.42 0.51 19.89
CA SER A 2 12.23 1.04 18.53
C SER A 2 11.29 0.12 17.77
N ARG A 3 10.37 0.65 16.95
CA ARG A 3 9.46 -0.15 16.11
C ARG A 3 9.87 -0.02 14.65
N LEU A 4 9.86 -1.12 13.90
CA LEU A 4 9.95 -1.09 12.44
C LEU A 4 8.67 -0.48 11.87
N VAL A 5 8.82 0.56 11.04
CA VAL A 5 7.71 1.16 10.29
C VAL A 5 7.99 0.98 8.80
N LEU A 6 7.18 0.17 8.14
CA LEU A 6 7.23 -0.02 6.69
C LEU A 6 6.20 0.90 6.03
N ILE A 7 6.66 1.68 5.05
CA ILE A 7 5.81 2.59 4.28
C ILE A 7 5.87 2.17 2.83
N SER A 8 4.73 1.79 2.26
CA SER A 8 4.68 1.37 0.86
C SER A 8 3.34 1.65 0.19
N ASN A 9 3.40 1.80 -1.13
CA ASN A 9 2.23 2.00 -2.00
C ASN A 9 1.52 0.67 -2.32
N LYS A 10 2.28 -0.42 -2.43
CA LYS A 10 1.75 -1.77 -2.64
C LYS A 10 1.20 -2.26 -1.31
N HIS A 11 -0.04 -2.76 -1.32
CA HIS A 11 -0.60 -3.45 -0.17
C HIS A 11 0.35 -4.58 0.28
N CYS A 12 0.79 -4.53 1.53
CA CYS A 12 1.63 -5.55 2.14
C CYS A 12 0.77 -6.46 3.04
N ASP A 13 1.19 -7.71 3.18
CA ASP A 13 0.75 -8.57 4.27
C ASP A 13 1.91 -8.87 5.23
N ALA A 14 1.64 -9.66 6.28
CA ALA A 14 2.67 -9.99 7.27
C ALA A 14 3.90 -10.70 6.65
N ASN A 15 3.73 -11.47 5.57
CA ASN A 15 4.86 -12.14 4.91
C ASN A 15 5.75 -11.12 4.16
N ASP A 16 5.13 -10.11 3.52
CA ASP A 16 5.88 -9.02 2.89
C ASP A 16 6.71 -8.24 3.94
N ILE A 17 6.18 -8.07 5.17
CA ILE A 17 6.87 -7.40 6.28
C ILE A 17 8.08 -8.23 6.74
N VAL A 18 7.90 -9.54 6.96
CA VAL A 18 8.98 -10.45 7.35
C VAL A 18 10.06 -10.51 6.26
N ALA A 19 9.66 -10.58 4.99
CA ALA A 19 10.59 -10.57 3.87
C ALA A 19 11.43 -9.28 3.83
N ALA A 20 10.80 -8.11 4.01
CA ALA A 20 11.52 -6.84 4.08
C ALA A 20 12.48 -6.79 5.28
N ALA A 21 12.06 -7.25 6.46
CA ALA A 21 12.92 -7.28 7.64
C ALA A 21 14.17 -8.16 7.43
N ASN A 22 14.02 -9.30 6.74
CA ASN A 22 15.12 -10.19 6.39
C ASN A 22 16.06 -9.58 5.34
N ASP A 23 15.52 -8.98 4.28
CA ASP A 23 16.32 -8.37 3.19
C ASP A 23 17.22 -7.23 3.68
N TYR A 24 16.77 -6.49 4.70
CA TYR A 24 17.53 -5.39 5.29
C TYR A 24 18.33 -5.78 6.54
N SER A 25 18.42 -7.08 6.87
CA SER A 25 19.09 -7.59 8.08
C SER A 25 18.62 -6.91 9.38
N LEU A 26 17.31 -6.63 9.46
CA LEU A 26 16.68 -5.96 10.60
C LEU A 26 16.18 -6.95 11.67
N THR A 27 16.44 -8.25 11.51
CA THR A 27 15.97 -9.33 12.40
C THR A 27 16.37 -9.13 13.85
N ASP A 28 17.52 -8.51 14.11
CA ASP A 28 18.03 -8.26 15.46
C ASP A 28 17.39 -7.00 16.11
N TRP A 29 16.69 -6.18 15.32
CA TRP A 29 16.14 -4.88 15.71
C TRP A 29 14.61 -4.88 15.79
N VAL A 30 14.00 -5.98 15.39
CA VAL A 30 12.57 -6.12 15.25
C VAL A 30 12.17 -7.36 16.03
N ASP A 31 11.48 -7.15 17.14
CA ASP A 31 10.73 -8.25 17.75
C ASP A 31 9.79 -8.79 16.67
N GLU A 32 9.92 -10.09 16.35
CA GLU A 32 8.95 -10.80 15.51
C GLU A 32 7.56 -10.41 16.01
N HIS A 33 6.70 -9.90 15.11
CA HIS A 33 5.35 -9.44 15.45
C HIS A 33 5.22 -8.11 16.23
N GLN A 34 6.06 -7.09 15.97
CA GLN A 34 5.87 -5.74 16.58
C GLN A 34 5.98 -4.54 15.61
N GLY A 35 5.95 -4.78 14.30
CA GLY A 35 6.06 -3.73 13.29
C GLY A 35 4.75 -2.96 13.00
N VAL A 36 4.89 -1.83 12.31
CA VAL A 36 3.79 -1.10 11.68
C VAL A 36 3.97 -1.16 10.17
N TRP A 37 2.91 -1.47 9.44
CA TRP A 37 2.81 -1.14 8.02
C TRP A 37 1.85 0.03 7.82
N LEU A 38 2.31 1.04 7.12
CA LEU A 38 1.56 2.23 6.77
C LEU A 38 1.46 2.35 5.26
N GLY A 39 0.26 2.46 4.73
CA GLY A 39 0.08 2.44 3.29
C GLY A 39 -1.32 2.80 2.81
N TRP A 40 -1.45 2.88 1.50
CA TRP A 40 -2.74 3.11 0.88
C TRP A 40 -3.56 1.82 0.84
N ASN A 41 -4.86 1.91 1.17
CA ASN A 41 -5.75 0.76 1.25
C ASN A 41 -6.23 0.24 -0.12
N GLY A 42 -5.91 0.94 -1.21
CA GLY A 42 -6.32 0.60 -2.57
C GLY A 42 -7.58 1.33 -3.06
N ASP A 43 -8.26 2.08 -2.17
CA ASP A 43 -9.47 2.80 -2.52
C ASP A 43 -9.20 4.25 -2.89
N VAL A 44 -9.88 4.72 -3.94
CA VAL A 44 -9.99 6.15 -4.24
C VAL A 44 -11.35 6.62 -3.78
N GLN A 45 -11.38 7.51 -2.78
CA GLN A 45 -12.63 7.96 -2.17
C GLN A 45 -12.74 9.48 -2.21
N THR A 46 -13.96 9.98 -2.35
CA THR A 46 -14.27 11.40 -2.21
C THR A 46 -14.54 11.70 -0.74
N PHE A 47 -13.50 12.00 0.01
CA PHE A 47 -13.63 12.67 1.30
C PHE A 47 -13.57 14.18 1.04
N ALA A 48 -14.72 14.76 0.68
CA ALA A 48 -14.87 16.18 0.40
C ALA A 48 -14.56 16.99 1.66
N GLU A 49 -13.53 17.85 1.63
CA GLU A 49 -13.12 18.77 2.71
C GLU A 49 -13.24 18.23 4.14
N ALA A 50 -13.19 16.89 4.31
CA ALA A 50 -13.44 16.28 5.59
C ALA A 50 -12.30 16.69 6.50
N GLU A 51 -12.63 17.17 7.71
CA GLU A 51 -11.65 17.64 8.69
C GLU A 51 -10.57 16.57 8.97
N TYR A 52 -10.93 15.29 8.79
CA TYR A 52 -10.03 14.15 8.94
C TYR A 52 -10.18 13.15 7.80
N ARG A 53 -9.04 12.64 7.31
CA ARG A 53 -8.98 11.50 6.39
C ARG A 53 -9.45 10.23 7.13
N PRO A 54 -10.28 9.38 6.52
CA PRO A 54 -10.60 8.08 7.11
C PRO A 54 -9.33 7.22 7.18
N ILE A 55 -8.94 6.85 8.40
CA ILE A 55 -7.82 5.95 8.68
C ILE A 55 -8.40 4.67 9.23
N ASP A 56 -7.98 3.53 8.67
CA ASP A 56 -8.24 2.20 9.20
C ASP A 56 -6.97 1.72 9.92
N ASP A 57 -7.10 1.46 11.23
CA ASP A 57 -6.03 0.97 12.09
C ASP A 57 -6.46 -0.36 12.72
N HIS A 58 -5.78 -1.44 12.33
CA HIS A 58 -6.08 -2.77 12.83
C HIS A 58 -4.83 -3.62 13.03
N GLN A 59 -4.94 -4.60 13.92
CA GLN A 59 -3.88 -5.57 14.19
C GLN A 59 -4.12 -6.83 13.36
N ARG A 60 -3.05 -7.36 12.75
CA ARG A 60 -3.10 -8.63 12.01
C ARG A 60 -1.75 -9.33 12.08
N ASP A 61 -1.76 -10.62 12.43
CA ASP A 61 -0.55 -11.46 12.53
C ASP A 61 0.55 -10.83 13.43
N GLY A 62 0.09 -10.07 14.44
CA GLY A 62 0.89 -9.29 15.39
C GLY A 62 1.54 -8.02 14.83
N TYR A 63 1.25 -7.63 13.59
CA TYR A 63 1.63 -6.35 13.04
C TYR A 63 0.47 -5.35 13.07
N GLN A 64 0.79 -4.07 13.23
CA GLN A 64 -0.17 -2.99 13.11
C GLN A 64 -0.27 -2.55 11.65
N PHE A 65 -1.47 -2.51 11.10
CA PHE A 65 -1.77 -2.04 9.76
C PHE A 65 -2.51 -0.72 9.86
N VAL A 66 -1.88 0.35 9.39
CA VAL A 66 -2.45 1.70 9.34
C VAL A 66 -2.65 2.07 7.88
N THR A 67 -3.89 2.00 7.41
CA THR A 67 -4.21 2.24 6.01
C THR A 67 -5.14 3.42 5.83
N PHE A 68 -5.07 4.04 4.66
CA PHE A 68 -5.89 5.19 4.32
C PHE A 68 -6.23 5.16 2.83
N PRO A 69 -7.36 5.73 2.38
CA PRO A 69 -7.66 5.92 0.97
C PRO A 69 -6.96 7.15 0.40
N PHE A 70 -6.86 7.22 -0.92
CA PHE A 70 -6.47 8.44 -1.63
C PHE A 70 -7.71 9.19 -2.12
N SER A 71 -7.63 10.52 -2.15
CA SER A 71 -8.55 11.31 -2.95
C SER A 71 -8.24 11.14 -4.44
N ALA A 72 -9.21 11.42 -5.31
CA ALA A 72 -9.00 11.39 -6.76
C ALA A 72 -7.83 12.31 -7.18
N ARG A 73 -7.68 13.46 -6.52
CA ARG A 73 -6.59 14.41 -6.77
C ARG A 73 -5.24 13.83 -6.37
N GLU A 74 -5.13 13.25 -5.17
CA GLU A 74 -3.89 12.63 -4.70
C GLU A 74 -3.49 11.45 -5.57
N PHE A 75 -4.44 10.56 -5.88
CA PHE A 75 -4.19 9.44 -6.77
C PHE A 75 -3.68 9.89 -8.14
N HIS A 76 -4.30 10.94 -8.70
CA HIS A 76 -3.87 11.53 -9.96
C HIS A 76 -2.43 12.04 -9.88
N TYR A 77 -2.09 12.91 -8.94
CA TYR A 77 -0.73 13.44 -8.86
C TYR A 77 0.32 12.38 -8.50
N HIS A 78 -0.04 11.37 -7.69
CA HIS A 78 0.90 10.37 -7.21
C HIS A 78 1.16 9.26 -8.23
N TYR A 79 0.16 8.85 -9.02
CA TYR A 79 0.29 7.72 -9.95
C TYR A 79 0.16 8.05 -11.44
N GLN A 80 -0.43 9.18 -11.84
CA GLN A 80 -0.69 9.45 -13.26
C GLN A 80 0.61 9.50 -14.08
N GLY A 81 1.68 10.09 -13.54
CA GLY A 81 2.97 10.15 -14.23
C GLY A 81 3.54 8.76 -14.54
N LEU A 82 3.48 7.86 -13.56
CA LEU A 82 3.91 6.46 -13.71
C LEU A 82 3.00 5.69 -14.67
N LEU A 83 1.69 5.81 -14.51
CA LEU A 83 0.70 5.15 -15.37
C LEU A 83 0.80 5.58 -16.82
N SER A 84 1.11 6.86 -17.08
CA SER A 84 1.30 7.42 -18.42
C SER A 84 2.56 6.88 -19.08
N ARG A 85 3.67 6.79 -18.33
CA ARG A 85 4.92 6.15 -18.81
C ARG A 85 4.72 4.68 -19.16
N TRP A 86 3.99 3.95 -18.32
CA TRP A 86 3.64 2.56 -18.59
C TRP A 86 2.70 2.40 -19.79
N ALA A 87 1.83 3.39 -20.04
CA ALA A 87 1.02 3.42 -21.26
C ALA A 87 1.87 3.54 -22.52
N MET A 88 2.81 4.48 -22.52
CA MET A 88 3.73 4.67 -23.64
C MET A 88 4.64 3.45 -23.84
N ALA A 89 4.99 2.75 -22.77
CA ALA A 89 5.77 1.50 -22.82
C ALA A 89 4.95 0.25 -23.19
N GLY A 90 3.65 0.40 -23.50
CA GLY A 90 2.80 -0.73 -23.91
C GLY A 90 2.43 -1.70 -22.79
N VAL A 91 2.63 -1.34 -21.52
CA VAL A 91 2.25 -2.20 -20.38
C VAL A 91 0.73 -2.27 -20.29
N SER A 92 0.14 -3.46 -20.26
CA SER A 92 -1.33 -3.60 -20.23
C SER A 92 -1.94 -3.04 -18.95
N PRO A 93 -3.17 -2.48 -18.98
CA PRO A 93 -3.85 -1.98 -17.79
C PRO A 93 -3.86 -2.98 -16.62
N ALA A 94 -4.11 -4.26 -16.91
CA ALA A 94 -4.09 -5.33 -15.91
C ALA A 94 -2.72 -5.52 -15.25
N ALA A 95 -1.63 -5.42 -16.02
CA ALA A 95 -0.27 -5.49 -15.49
C ALA A 95 0.06 -4.28 -14.61
N ARG A 96 -0.42 -3.07 -14.98
CA ARG A 96 -0.26 -1.86 -14.16
C ARG A 96 -0.99 -1.98 -12.82
N THR A 97 -2.24 -2.44 -12.86
CA THR A 97 -3.06 -2.72 -11.67
C THR A 97 -2.40 -3.73 -10.75
N ARG A 98 -1.88 -4.85 -11.30
CA ARG A 98 -1.17 -5.84 -10.49
C ARG A 98 0.12 -5.30 -9.87
N ALA A 99 0.88 -4.49 -10.61
CA ALA A 99 2.14 -3.95 -10.14
C ALA A 99 1.97 -2.93 -9.00
N LEU A 100 0.92 -2.10 -9.06
CA LEU A 100 0.67 -1.09 -8.03
C LEU A 100 -0.16 -1.63 -6.86
N PHE A 101 -1.13 -2.49 -7.14
CA PHE A 101 -2.20 -2.81 -6.20
C PHE A 101 -2.27 -4.30 -5.81
N GLY A 102 -1.34 -5.12 -6.32
CA GLY A 102 -1.34 -6.56 -6.06
C GLY A 102 -2.52 -7.31 -6.69
N ARG A 103 -2.84 -8.51 -6.18
CA ARG A 103 -3.87 -9.38 -6.79
C ARG A 103 -5.31 -8.92 -6.51
N LYS A 104 -5.57 -8.18 -5.43
CA LYS A 104 -6.92 -7.96 -4.88
C LYS A 104 -7.84 -7.10 -5.77
N LEU A 105 -7.30 -6.12 -6.51
CA LEU A 105 -8.10 -5.21 -7.35
C LEU A 105 -8.34 -5.70 -8.79
N SER A 106 -7.75 -6.84 -9.20
CA SER A 106 -7.94 -7.37 -10.56
C SER A 106 -9.37 -7.82 -10.87
N GLY A 107 -10.20 -8.05 -9.84
CA GLY A 107 -11.61 -8.43 -9.99
C GLY A 107 -12.60 -7.26 -10.14
N LEU A 108 -12.16 -6.00 -10.02
CA LEU A 108 -13.03 -4.82 -10.06
C LEU A 108 -12.99 -4.04 -11.39
N LEU A 109 -12.20 -4.51 -12.36
CA LEU A 109 -12.07 -3.91 -13.69
C LEU A 109 -12.48 -4.89 -14.81
N SER A 110 -13.22 -5.94 -14.45
CA SER A 110 -13.85 -6.88 -15.37
C SER A 110 -15.36 -6.66 -15.36
N ASP A 111 -15.79 -5.46 -15.77
CA ASP A 111 -17.13 -5.15 -16.28
C ASP A 111 -17.01 -3.96 -17.25
#